data_AF-A0A951UKG2-F1
#
_entry.id   AF-A0A951UKG2-F1
#
_cell.length_a   1.000
_cell.length_b   1.000
_cell.length_c   1.000
_cell.angle_alpha   90.00
_cell.angle_beta   90.00
_cell.angle_gamma   90.00
#
_symmetry.space_group_name_H-M   'P 1'
#
loop_
_entity.id
_entity.type
_entity.pdbx_description
1 polymer ?
#
loop_
_entity_poly.entity_id
_entity_poly.type
_entity_poly.pdbx_seq_one_letter_code
_entity_poly.pdbx_strand_id
1 'polypeptide(L)'
;MAKAKSIVSQEQRQNIKTLLTDVKNSVENAPSDTTVTQLKADVKAALSDRKLTQSEFKTIANDVLNVVSSAGVTAEEARTIFYDLQDIAEASRFPKTNDDLTGTTGNDVLWGGLGRDRLKAAGSDDAGKGEIDVLCGGGGKDTFVLGDAATGFYNDGTSGTLGLQDYATILDFNKKQDTIQLHGSAAGYTMGALPSELSVKGTGIYQTTGSSRELVGVVVGVSLTDLSTGFTFV
;
A
#
# COMPACT_ATOMS: atom_id res chain seq x y z
N MET A 1 24.14 21.50 -27.29
CA MET A 1 24.22 20.03 -27.10
C MET A 1 22.81 19.48 -27.06
N ALA A 2 22.42 18.65 -28.04
CA ALA A 2 21.11 18.00 -28.05
C ALA A 2 21.13 16.82 -27.05
N LYS A 3 20.21 16.80 -26.08
CA LYS A 3 20.00 15.63 -25.21
C LYS A 3 19.59 14.46 -26.10
N ALA A 4 20.32 13.34 -26.01
CA ALA A 4 19.96 12.11 -26.70
C ALA A 4 18.54 11.69 -26.28
N LYS A 5 17.65 11.57 -27.25
CA LYS A 5 16.32 10.97 -27.06
C LYS A 5 16.56 9.52 -26.59
N SER A 6 15.99 9.12 -25.47
CA SER A 6 15.93 7.71 -25.10
C SER A 6 15.10 6.98 -26.17
N ILE A 7 15.71 6.05 -26.91
CA ILE A 7 15.04 5.26 -27.95
C ILE A 7 14.79 3.87 -27.37
N VAL A 8 13.53 3.57 -27.08
CA VAL A 8 13.11 2.22 -26.68
C VAL A 8 13.36 1.26 -27.85
N SER A 9 14.27 0.30 -27.66
CA SER A 9 14.70 -0.68 -28.68
C SER A 9 13.56 -1.62 -29.09
N GLN A 10 13.69 -2.30 -30.23
CA GLN A 10 12.70 -3.31 -30.64
C GLN A 10 12.60 -4.46 -29.63
N GLU A 11 13.72 -4.86 -29.04
CA GLU A 11 13.80 -5.85 -27.97
C GLU A 11 13.04 -5.37 -26.72
N GLN A 12 13.26 -4.14 -26.27
CA GLN A 12 12.52 -3.56 -25.15
C GLN A 12 11.01 -3.52 -25.42
N ARG A 13 10.60 -3.20 -26.65
CA ARG A 13 9.17 -3.25 -27.05
C ARG A 13 8.60 -4.66 -27.03
N GLN A 14 9.39 -5.65 -27.43
CA GLN A 14 8.97 -7.05 -27.40
C GLN A 14 8.86 -7.56 -25.97
N ASN A 15 9.81 -7.21 -25.11
CA ASN A 15 9.78 -7.55 -23.68
C ASN A 15 8.55 -6.96 -22.99
N ILE A 16 8.19 -5.71 -23.30
CA ILE A 16 6.96 -5.07 -22.81
C ILE A 16 5.70 -5.85 -23.28
N LYS A 17 5.64 -6.28 -24.54
CA LYS A 17 4.50 -7.07 -25.06
C LYS A 17 4.38 -8.43 -24.40
N THR A 18 5.51 -9.10 -24.18
CA THR A 18 5.57 -10.39 -23.49
C THR A 18 5.11 -10.22 -22.04
N LEU A 19 5.64 -9.24 -21.31
CA LEU A 19 5.21 -8.90 -19.95
C LEU A 19 3.70 -8.67 -19.86
N LEU A 20 3.11 -7.90 -20.78
CA LEU A 20 1.66 -7.67 -20.80
C LEU A 20 0.84 -8.95 -21.07
N THR A 21 1.37 -9.88 -21.84
CA THR A 21 0.72 -11.17 -22.14
C THR A 21 0.82 -12.10 -20.94
N ASP A 22 1.98 -12.16 -20.31
CA ASP A 22 2.22 -12.98 -19.12
C ASP A 22 1.35 -12.49 -17.97
N VAL A 23 1.33 -11.17 -17.70
CA VAL A 23 0.45 -10.55 -16.69
C VAL A 23 -1.02 -10.91 -16.91
N LYS A 24 -1.49 -10.91 -18.17
CA LYS A 24 -2.86 -11.32 -18.50
C LYS A 24 -3.14 -12.80 -18.20
N ASN A 25 -2.14 -13.66 -18.37
CA ASN A 25 -2.28 -15.11 -18.17
C ASN A 25 -2.02 -15.53 -16.71
N SER A 26 -1.42 -14.67 -15.90
CA SER A 26 -1.04 -14.94 -14.50
C SER A 26 -2.13 -14.62 -13.48
N VAL A 27 -3.24 -13.98 -13.88
CA VAL A 27 -4.30 -13.57 -12.95
C VAL A 27 -5.43 -14.61 -12.93
N GLU A 28 -5.76 -15.11 -11.74
CA GLU A 28 -6.86 -16.08 -11.54
C GLU A 28 -8.24 -15.48 -11.81
N ASN A 29 -8.40 -14.17 -11.58
CA ASN A 29 -9.59 -13.41 -11.90
C ASN A 29 -9.25 -12.28 -12.88
N ALA A 30 -10.17 -11.98 -13.80
CA ALA A 30 -10.02 -10.81 -14.65
C ALA A 30 -10.06 -9.53 -13.79
N PRO A 31 -9.13 -8.58 -13.99
CA PRO A 31 -9.18 -7.30 -13.28
C PRO A 31 -10.47 -6.54 -13.64
N SER A 32 -10.89 -5.63 -12.76
CA SER A 32 -12.08 -4.80 -12.97
C SER A 32 -11.89 -3.87 -14.18
N ASP A 33 -12.90 -3.81 -15.06
CA ASP A 33 -12.92 -2.92 -16.23
C ASP A 33 -12.68 -1.44 -15.86
N THR A 34 -13.18 -1.02 -14.69
CA THR A 34 -12.99 0.35 -14.17
C THR A 34 -11.51 0.63 -13.91
N THR A 35 -10.84 -0.26 -13.18
CA THR A 35 -9.42 -0.10 -12.82
C THR A 35 -8.52 -0.13 -14.06
N VAL A 36 -8.80 -1.02 -15.01
CA VAL A 36 -8.06 -1.10 -16.27
C VAL A 36 -8.28 0.13 -17.14
N THR A 37 -9.50 0.69 -17.14
CA THR A 37 -9.82 1.91 -17.89
C THR A 37 -9.11 3.13 -17.29
N GLN A 38 -9.07 3.23 -15.97
CA GLN A 38 -8.37 4.30 -15.26
C GLN A 38 -6.86 4.25 -15.55
N LEU A 39 -6.23 3.07 -15.38
CA LEU A 39 -4.81 2.88 -15.72
C LEU A 39 -4.48 3.31 -17.15
N LYS A 40 -5.34 2.95 -18.13
CA LYS A 40 -5.15 3.36 -19.53
C LYS A 40 -5.26 4.87 -19.72
N ALA A 41 -6.19 5.52 -19.02
CA ALA A 41 -6.38 6.96 -19.09
C ALA A 41 -5.16 7.70 -18.54
N ASP A 42 -4.66 7.29 -17.38
CA ASP A 42 -3.57 7.97 -16.69
C ASP A 42 -2.22 7.70 -17.34
N VAL A 43 -1.98 6.49 -17.85
CA VAL A 43 -0.83 6.21 -18.73
C VAL A 43 -0.89 7.09 -19.99
N LYS A 44 -2.06 7.27 -20.61
CA LYS A 44 -2.19 8.12 -21.80
C LYS A 44 -1.93 9.60 -21.46
N ALA A 45 -2.41 10.06 -20.31
CA ALA A 45 -2.18 11.42 -19.84
C ALA A 45 -0.69 11.68 -19.60
N ALA A 46 -0.01 10.79 -18.86
CA ALA A 46 1.41 10.89 -18.55
C ALA A 46 2.32 10.83 -19.79
N LEU A 47 1.90 10.14 -20.85
CA LEU A 47 2.67 10.05 -22.08
C LEU A 47 2.45 11.24 -23.03
N SER A 48 1.50 12.14 -22.72
CA SER A 48 1.07 13.21 -23.63
C SER A 48 2.17 14.25 -23.88
N ASP A 49 2.96 14.59 -22.87
CA ASP A 49 4.03 15.59 -22.95
C ASP A 49 5.43 14.96 -23.17
N ARG A 50 5.49 13.62 -23.23
CA ARG A 50 6.69 12.78 -23.35
C ARG A 50 7.69 12.95 -22.21
N LYS A 51 7.25 13.36 -21.03
CA LYS A 51 8.01 13.39 -19.80
C LYS A 51 7.21 12.66 -18.75
N LEU A 52 7.89 11.80 -17.99
CA LEU A 52 7.27 11.20 -16.83
C LEU A 52 7.70 11.99 -15.61
N THR A 53 6.73 12.58 -14.92
CA THR A 53 6.94 13.22 -13.61
C THR A 53 6.71 12.20 -12.49
N GLN A 54 7.19 12.53 -11.30
CA GLN A 54 6.97 11.69 -10.12
C GLN A 54 5.47 11.58 -9.79
N SER A 55 4.71 12.67 -9.92
CA SER A 55 3.27 12.66 -9.67
C SER A 55 2.54 11.72 -10.62
N GLU A 56 2.88 11.75 -11.91
CA GLU A 56 2.30 10.84 -12.90
C GLU A 56 2.70 9.39 -12.63
N PHE A 57 3.95 9.14 -12.24
CA PHE A 57 4.38 7.79 -11.85
C PHE A 57 3.63 7.29 -10.62
N LYS A 58 3.37 8.14 -9.63
CA LYS A 58 2.55 7.79 -8.45
C LYS A 58 1.11 7.45 -8.83
N THR A 59 0.50 8.24 -9.71
CA THR A 59 -0.84 7.95 -10.23
C THR A 59 -0.87 6.60 -10.95
N ILE A 60 0.07 6.36 -11.87
CA ILE A 60 0.16 5.08 -12.60
C ILE A 60 0.42 3.90 -11.65
N ALA A 61 1.29 4.09 -10.66
CA ALA A 61 1.58 3.05 -9.66
C ALA A 61 0.31 2.70 -8.87
N ASN A 62 -0.42 3.67 -8.34
CA ASN A 62 -1.70 3.43 -7.66
C ASN A 62 -2.70 2.70 -8.57
N ASP A 63 -2.80 3.09 -9.84
CA ASP A 63 -3.66 2.41 -10.80
C ASP A 63 -3.26 0.95 -11.07
N VAL A 64 -1.95 0.68 -11.21
CA VAL A 64 -1.44 -0.69 -11.35
C VAL A 64 -1.85 -1.52 -10.14
N LEU A 65 -1.73 -0.96 -8.95
CA LEU A 65 -2.08 -1.66 -7.72
C LEU A 65 -3.57 -1.89 -7.57
N ASN A 66 -4.40 -0.93 -7.97
CA ASN A 66 -5.85 -1.09 -8.04
C ASN A 66 -6.25 -2.20 -9.02
N VAL A 67 -5.60 -2.27 -10.19
CA VAL A 67 -5.81 -3.36 -11.16
C VAL A 67 -5.47 -4.72 -10.55
N VAL A 68 -4.30 -4.83 -9.93
CA VAL A 68 -3.77 -6.05 -9.32
C VAL A 68 -4.65 -6.51 -8.15
N SER A 69 -5.04 -5.58 -7.27
CA SER A 69 -5.98 -5.83 -6.18
C SER A 69 -7.33 -6.33 -6.71
N SER A 70 -7.88 -5.69 -7.75
CA SER A 70 -9.16 -6.10 -8.35
C SER A 70 -9.09 -7.46 -9.07
N ALA A 71 -7.89 -7.92 -9.44
CA ALA A 71 -7.66 -9.24 -10.02
C ALA A 71 -7.51 -10.34 -8.95
N GLY A 72 -7.60 -10.00 -7.66
CA GLY A 72 -7.47 -10.95 -6.55
C GLY A 72 -6.03 -11.41 -6.31
N VAL A 73 -5.04 -10.65 -6.77
CA VAL A 73 -3.62 -10.94 -6.52
C VAL A 73 -3.35 -10.81 -5.02
N THR A 74 -2.56 -11.74 -4.47
CA THR A 74 -2.28 -11.79 -3.03
C THR A 74 -1.41 -10.61 -2.57
N ALA A 75 -1.45 -10.29 -1.27
CA ALA A 75 -0.62 -9.23 -0.71
C ALA A 75 0.89 -9.50 -0.89
N GLU A 76 1.32 -10.76 -0.83
CA GLU A 76 2.71 -11.16 -1.12
C GLU A 76 3.11 -10.89 -2.56
N GLU A 77 2.25 -11.20 -3.52
CA GLU A 77 2.51 -10.97 -4.93
C GLU A 77 2.49 -9.47 -5.24
N ALA A 78 1.53 -8.74 -4.68
CA ALA A 78 1.48 -7.28 -4.76
C ALA A 78 2.80 -6.67 -4.24
N ARG A 79 3.33 -7.18 -3.12
CA ARG A 79 4.63 -6.75 -2.55
C ARG A 79 5.80 -6.81 -3.53
N THR A 80 5.82 -7.78 -4.45
CA THR A 80 6.88 -7.87 -5.47
C THR A 80 6.77 -6.72 -6.49
N ILE A 81 5.54 -6.40 -6.92
CA ILE A 81 5.26 -5.28 -7.82
C ILE A 81 5.68 -3.95 -7.18
N PHE A 82 5.50 -3.79 -5.86
CA PHE A 82 5.95 -2.59 -5.16
C PHE A 82 7.46 -2.39 -5.20
N TYR A 83 8.26 -3.44 -5.00
CA TYR A 83 9.71 -3.32 -5.11
C TYR A 83 10.15 -2.95 -6.54
N ASP A 84 9.50 -3.53 -7.56
CA ASP A 84 9.77 -3.16 -8.95
C ASP A 84 9.40 -1.69 -9.23
N LEU A 85 8.26 -1.20 -8.69
CA LEU A 85 7.86 0.20 -8.82
C LEU A 85 8.85 1.14 -8.12
N GLN A 86 9.36 0.77 -6.95
CA GLN A 86 10.41 1.51 -6.25
C GLN A 86 11.70 1.56 -7.08
N ASP A 87 12.17 0.42 -7.58
CA ASP A 87 13.38 0.34 -8.41
C ASP A 87 13.25 1.21 -9.67
N ILE A 88 12.07 1.21 -10.30
CA ILE A 88 11.78 2.08 -11.45
C ILE A 88 11.80 3.56 -11.05
N ALA A 89 11.22 3.92 -9.90
CA ALA A 89 11.22 5.30 -9.41
C ALA A 89 12.65 5.80 -9.13
N GLU A 90 13.47 4.98 -8.48
CA GLU A 90 14.87 5.28 -8.18
C GLU A 90 15.72 5.38 -9.47
N ALA A 91 15.54 4.44 -10.41
CA ALA A 91 16.22 4.44 -11.70
C ALA A 91 15.85 5.66 -12.56
N SER A 92 14.60 6.12 -12.44
CA SER A 92 14.09 7.34 -13.08
C SER A 92 14.64 8.63 -12.43
N ARG A 93 15.31 8.51 -11.27
CA ARG A 93 15.88 9.62 -10.50
C ARG A 93 14.83 10.67 -10.15
N PHE A 94 13.63 10.23 -9.79
CA PHE A 94 12.62 11.13 -9.28
C PHE A 94 13.13 11.84 -8.01
N PRO A 95 12.73 13.11 -7.80
CA PRO A 95 13.03 13.79 -6.55
C PRO A 95 12.39 13.02 -5.39
N LYS A 96 13.00 13.10 -4.21
CA LYS A 96 12.39 12.58 -2.98
C LYS A 96 11.47 13.66 -2.44
N THR A 97 10.18 13.39 -2.40
CA THR A 97 9.14 14.32 -1.93
C THR A 97 8.47 13.73 -0.71
N ASN A 98 8.15 14.56 0.27
CA ASN A 98 7.44 14.11 1.44
C ASN A 98 5.96 14.45 1.22
N ASP A 99 5.12 13.43 1.16
CA ASP A 99 3.71 13.59 0.83
C ASP A 99 2.80 13.14 1.98
N ASP A 100 1.74 13.90 2.23
CA ASP A 100 0.65 13.54 3.11
C ASP A 100 -0.49 12.93 2.26
N LEU A 101 -0.59 11.61 2.28
CA LEU A 101 -1.61 10.87 1.54
C LEU A 101 -2.77 10.53 2.47
N THR A 102 -3.97 10.96 2.08
CA THR A 102 -5.22 10.59 2.74
C THR A 102 -6.09 9.81 1.77
N GLY A 103 -6.59 8.67 2.19
CA GLY A 103 -7.53 7.87 1.42
C GLY A 103 -8.93 8.48 1.41
N THR A 104 -9.87 7.71 0.88
CA THR A 104 -11.26 8.10 0.71
C THR A 104 -12.15 7.29 1.65
N THR A 105 -13.44 7.22 1.35
CA THR A 105 -14.33 6.24 1.99
C THR A 105 -14.31 4.96 1.17
N GLY A 106 -14.15 3.82 1.83
CA GLY A 106 -13.99 2.50 1.21
C GLY A 106 -12.53 2.09 1.03
N ASN A 107 -12.32 0.88 0.50
CA ASN A 107 -11.00 0.28 0.36
C ASN A 107 -10.09 1.09 -0.57
N ASP A 108 -8.98 1.59 -0.03
CA ASP A 108 -7.99 2.37 -0.75
C ASP A 108 -6.67 1.61 -0.97
N VAL A 109 -5.95 2.01 -2.01
CA VAL A 109 -4.56 1.61 -2.23
C VAL A 109 -3.68 2.85 -2.32
N LEU A 110 -2.75 3.01 -1.37
CA LEU A 110 -1.86 4.16 -1.28
C LEU A 110 -0.40 3.75 -1.45
N TRP A 111 0.27 4.36 -2.43
CA TRP A 111 1.73 4.30 -2.60
C TRP A 111 2.37 5.66 -2.32
N GLY A 112 3.23 5.71 -1.29
CA GLY A 112 3.97 6.90 -0.84
C GLY A 112 4.99 7.34 -1.87
N GLY A 113 5.79 6.43 -2.41
CA GLY A 113 6.75 6.72 -3.47
C GLY A 113 8.17 6.84 -2.95
N LEU A 114 8.84 7.96 -3.21
CA LEU A 114 10.17 8.22 -2.65
C LEU A 114 10.08 9.44 -1.75
N GLY A 115 10.61 9.35 -0.54
CA GLY A 115 10.68 10.44 0.41
C GLY A 115 10.28 10.03 1.81
N ARG A 116 9.71 10.95 2.58
CA ARG A 116 9.16 10.63 3.91
C ARG A 116 7.67 10.89 3.84
N ASP A 117 6.94 9.85 3.54
CA ASP A 117 5.53 9.92 3.24
C ASP A 117 4.70 9.56 4.47
N ARG A 118 3.55 10.20 4.60
CA ARG A 118 2.58 9.92 5.67
C ARG A 118 1.30 9.41 5.04
N LEU A 119 0.97 8.15 5.30
CA LEU A 119 -0.12 7.44 4.66
C LEU A 119 -1.25 7.18 5.67
N LYS A 120 -2.41 7.79 5.43
CA LYS A 120 -3.64 7.59 6.20
C LYS A 120 -4.77 7.18 5.26
N ALA A 121 -4.96 5.88 5.03
CA ALA A 121 -6.04 5.42 4.13
C ALA A 121 -7.42 5.66 4.74
N ALA A 122 -7.65 5.22 5.99
CA ALA A 122 -8.91 5.45 6.69
C ALA A 122 -9.45 6.89 6.52
N GLY A 123 -10.57 7.00 5.82
CA GLY A 123 -11.30 8.24 5.60
C GLY A 123 -11.82 8.86 6.91
N SER A 124 -12.22 10.14 6.85
CA SER A 124 -12.63 10.89 8.05
C SER A 124 -13.95 10.44 8.68
N ASP A 125 -14.82 9.80 7.90
CA ASP A 125 -16.23 9.70 8.27
C ASP A 125 -16.47 8.52 9.22
N ASP A 126 -15.83 7.38 8.96
CA ASP A 126 -16.02 6.15 9.73
C ASP A 126 -14.71 5.56 10.28
N ALA A 127 -13.58 6.27 10.13
CA ALA A 127 -12.29 5.86 10.69
C ALA A 127 -11.86 4.43 10.26
N GLY A 128 -12.12 4.03 9.01
CA GLY A 128 -11.70 2.73 8.51
C GLY A 128 -12.68 1.58 8.73
N LYS A 129 -13.87 1.82 9.31
CA LYS A 129 -14.83 0.74 9.57
C LYS A 129 -15.36 0.14 8.28
N GLY A 130 -15.23 -1.17 8.16
CA GLY A 130 -15.53 -1.92 6.94
C GLY A 130 -14.58 -1.67 5.77
N GLU A 131 -13.40 -1.06 6.01
CA GLU A 131 -12.40 -0.74 4.99
C GLU A 131 -11.18 -1.65 5.12
N ILE A 132 -10.83 -2.34 4.03
CA ILE A 132 -9.57 -3.08 3.90
C ILE A 132 -8.67 -2.30 2.96
N ASP A 133 -7.70 -1.61 3.55
CA ASP A 133 -6.79 -0.72 2.82
C ASP A 133 -5.45 -1.38 2.56
N VAL A 134 -4.76 -0.92 1.52
CA VAL A 134 -3.41 -1.37 1.16
C VAL A 134 -2.47 -0.19 1.14
N LEU A 135 -1.44 -0.24 1.98
CA LEU A 135 -0.47 0.83 2.18
C LEU A 135 0.95 0.37 1.83
N CYS A 136 1.65 1.18 1.07
CA CYS A 136 3.07 1.01 0.75
C CYS A 136 3.78 2.34 0.81
N GLY A 137 4.77 2.48 1.70
CA GLY A 137 5.52 3.73 1.89
C GLY A 137 6.45 4.03 0.72
N GLY A 138 7.08 2.97 0.19
CA GLY A 138 8.13 3.02 -0.79
C GLY A 138 9.48 3.35 -0.16
N GLY A 139 10.24 4.18 -0.85
CA GLY A 139 11.60 4.51 -0.44
C GLY A 139 11.66 5.68 0.53
N GLY A 140 11.89 5.41 1.82
CA GLY A 140 12.47 6.40 2.73
C GLY A 140 12.18 6.15 4.20
N LYS A 141 11.52 7.11 4.87
CA LYS A 141 11.13 6.97 6.29
C LYS A 141 9.68 7.35 6.41
N ASP A 142 8.82 6.35 6.27
CA ASP A 142 7.41 6.57 6.06
C ASP A 142 6.61 6.35 7.33
N THR A 143 5.43 6.95 7.40
CA THR A 143 4.51 6.85 8.54
C THR A 143 3.19 6.27 8.08
N PHE A 144 2.87 5.06 8.53
CA PHE A 144 1.58 4.40 8.32
C PHE A 144 0.65 4.73 9.47
N VAL A 145 -0.49 5.34 9.18
CA VAL A 145 -1.35 5.96 10.19
C VAL A 145 -2.58 5.09 10.41
N LEU A 146 -2.60 4.35 11.52
CA LEU A 146 -3.70 3.46 11.92
C LEU A 146 -4.49 4.03 13.12
N GLY A 147 -4.26 5.30 13.44
CA GLY A 147 -4.96 6.04 14.47
C GLY A 147 -4.38 7.43 14.62
N ASP A 148 -5.16 8.33 15.19
CA ASP A 148 -4.75 9.69 15.54
C ASP A 148 -5.07 10.01 17.01
N ALA A 149 -4.88 11.27 17.41
CA ALA A 149 -5.12 11.69 18.80
C ALA A 149 -6.61 11.58 19.20
N ALA A 150 -7.54 11.54 18.24
CA ALA A 150 -8.96 11.45 18.50
C ALA A 150 -9.43 9.98 18.57
N THR A 151 -8.93 9.10 17.69
CA THR A 151 -9.39 7.70 17.64
C THR A 151 -8.38 6.75 17.00
N GLY A 152 -8.49 5.47 17.36
CA GLY A 152 -7.93 4.37 16.56
C GLY A 152 -8.78 4.12 15.30
N PHE A 153 -8.15 3.61 14.24
CA PHE A 153 -8.82 3.27 12.98
C PHE A 153 -9.03 1.76 12.84
N TYR A 154 -9.94 1.36 11.94
CA TYR A 154 -10.28 -0.03 11.61
C TYR A 154 -10.86 -0.84 12.78
N ASN A 155 -11.40 -0.16 13.80
CA ASN A 155 -12.03 -0.82 14.94
C ASN A 155 -13.53 -0.54 14.90
N ASP A 156 -14.32 -1.52 14.47
CA ASP A 156 -15.78 -1.46 14.45
C ASP A 156 -16.43 -1.60 15.84
N GLY A 157 -15.66 -1.98 16.87
CA GLY A 157 -16.12 -2.22 18.23
C GLY A 157 -16.87 -3.53 18.43
N THR A 158 -16.90 -4.41 17.42
CA THR A 158 -17.62 -5.69 17.47
C THR A 158 -16.78 -6.75 18.16
N SER A 159 -17.12 -7.08 19.41
CA SER A 159 -16.41 -8.12 20.16
C SER A 159 -16.63 -9.52 19.58
N GLY A 160 -15.57 -10.34 19.54
CA GLY A 160 -15.66 -11.77 19.21
C GLY A 160 -15.58 -12.10 17.72
N THR A 161 -15.29 -11.11 16.87
CA THR A 161 -14.92 -11.29 15.47
C THR A 161 -13.39 -11.46 15.33
N LEU A 162 -12.94 -11.81 14.12
CA LEU A 162 -11.52 -11.90 13.79
C LEU A 162 -10.94 -10.59 13.24
N GLY A 163 -11.77 -9.55 13.04
CA GLY A 163 -11.36 -8.30 12.39
C GLY A 163 -11.02 -8.43 10.91
N LEU A 164 -11.72 -9.30 10.18
CA LEU A 164 -11.41 -9.58 8.78
C LEU A 164 -12.14 -8.66 7.80
N GLN A 165 -12.89 -7.68 8.29
CA GLN A 165 -13.68 -6.77 7.46
C GLN A 165 -13.12 -5.36 7.44
N ASP A 166 -12.20 -5.04 8.34
CA ASP A 166 -11.56 -3.73 8.47
C ASP A 166 -10.14 -3.86 9.01
N TYR A 167 -9.16 -3.49 8.20
CA TYR A 167 -7.75 -3.42 8.61
C TYR A 167 -6.91 -2.76 7.52
N ALA A 168 -5.77 -2.17 7.91
CA ALA A 168 -4.76 -1.77 6.94
C ALA A 168 -3.77 -2.90 6.66
N THR A 169 -3.51 -3.16 5.39
CA THR A 169 -2.44 -4.05 4.90
C THR A 169 -1.20 -3.23 4.58
N ILE A 170 -0.14 -3.34 5.38
CA ILE A 170 1.12 -2.63 5.19
C ILE A 170 2.12 -3.57 4.54
N LEU A 171 2.61 -3.21 3.36
CA LEU A 171 3.32 -4.14 2.48
C LEU A 171 4.85 -4.09 2.59
N ASP A 172 5.43 -2.95 2.96
CA ASP A 172 6.87 -2.73 2.84
C ASP A 172 7.53 -2.23 4.13
N PHE A 173 6.83 -2.33 5.27
CA PHE A 173 7.28 -1.81 6.55
C PHE A 173 8.72 -2.23 6.90
N ASN A 174 9.60 -1.25 6.98
CA ASN A 174 10.95 -1.43 7.47
C ASN A 174 11.07 -0.85 8.88
N LYS A 175 11.04 -1.73 9.89
CA LYS A 175 11.10 -1.33 11.30
C LYS A 175 12.30 -0.45 11.71
N LYS A 176 13.37 -0.38 10.90
CA LYS A 176 14.54 0.48 11.17
C LYS A 176 14.38 1.89 10.60
N GLN A 177 13.39 2.11 9.75
CA GLN A 177 13.20 3.35 8.98
C GLN A 177 11.81 3.95 9.19
N ASP A 178 10.80 3.10 9.12
CA ASP A 178 9.40 3.50 9.08
C ASP A 178 8.76 3.47 10.45
N THR A 179 7.58 4.08 10.53
CA THR A 179 6.80 4.19 11.76
C THR A 179 5.34 3.82 11.50
N ILE A 180 4.75 3.02 12.38
CA ILE A 180 3.30 2.82 12.47
C ILE A 180 2.79 3.71 13.60
N GLN A 181 1.89 4.64 13.27
CA GLN A 181 1.23 5.52 14.23
C GLN A 181 -0.07 4.87 14.72
N LEU A 182 -0.23 4.78 16.03
CA LEU A 182 -1.39 4.21 16.72
C LEU A 182 -1.98 5.21 17.73
N HIS A 183 -3.25 5.03 18.08
CA HIS A 183 -3.94 5.88 19.05
C HIS A 183 -3.64 5.44 20.49
N GLY A 184 -3.44 6.39 21.41
CA GLY A 184 -3.36 6.13 22.85
C GLY A 184 -2.00 5.63 23.31
N SER A 185 -1.86 4.34 23.62
CA SER A 185 -0.59 3.80 24.16
C SER A 185 -0.37 2.34 23.81
N ALA A 186 0.88 1.89 23.91
CA ALA A 186 1.26 0.50 23.65
C ALA A 186 0.47 -0.53 24.47
N ALA A 187 -0.02 -0.17 25.66
CA ALA A 187 -0.81 -1.07 26.50
C ALA A 187 -2.19 -1.41 25.89
N GLY A 188 -2.67 -0.60 24.94
CA GLY A 188 -3.91 -0.86 24.20
C GLY A 188 -3.73 -1.82 23.02
N TYR A 189 -2.52 -2.30 22.76
CA TYR A 189 -2.25 -3.12 21.57
C TYR A 189 -1.47 -4.39 21.90
N THR A 190 -1.72 -5.41 21.10
CA THR A 190 -0.94 -6.64 21.08
C THR A 190 -0.55 -6.98 19.65
N MET A 191 0.52 -7.76 19.49
CA MET A 191 0.91 -8.30 18.20
C MET A 191 0.79 -9.82 18.23
N GLY A 192 0.48 -10.41 17.08
CA GLY A 192 0.31 -11.84 17.02
C GLY A 192 0.28 -12.42 15.62
N ALA A 193 0.10 -13.74 15.58
CA ALA A 193 -0.13 -14.46 14.34
C ALA A 193 -1.44 -13.97 13.69
N LEU A 194 -1.39 -13.81 12.37
CA LEU A 194 -2.54 -13.46 11.56
C LEU A 194 -3.57 -14.60 11.54
N PRO A 195 -4.87 -14.30 11.38
CA PRO A 195 -5.88 -15.31 11.14
C PRO A 195 -5.54 -16.14 9.89
N SER A 196 -5.78 -17.45 9.96
CA SER A 196 -5.47 -18.40 8.87
C SER A 196 -6.19 -18.08 7.56
N GLU A 197 -7.32 -17.40 7.66
CA GLU A 197 -8.21 -16.99 6.58
C GLU A 197 -7.53 -16.00 5.62
N LEU A 198 -6.62 -15.16 6.12
CA LEU A 198 -5.94 -14.16 5.29
C LEU A 198 -4.91 -14.76 4.33
N SER A 199 -4.48 -16.01 4.55
CA SER A 199 -3.48 -16.71 3.73
C SER A 199 -2.17 -15.93 3.50
N VAL A 200 -1.89 -14.92 4.34
CA VAL A 200 -0.74 -14.01 4.25
C VAL A 200 0.23 -14.29 5.40
N LYS A 201 1.53 -14.12 5.15
CA LYS A 201 2.59 -14.20 6.16
C LYS A 201 2.93 -12.82 6.68
N GLY A 202 3.12 -12.70 7.99
CA GLY A 202 3.41 -11.41 8.60
C GLY A 202 3.02 -11.37 10.07
N THR A 203 2.80 -10.17 10.56
CA THR A 203 2.35 -9.91 11.93
C THR A 203 1.05 -9.13 11.93
N GLY A 204 0.07 -9.58 12.71
CA GLY A 204 -1.15 -8.81 12.99
C GLY A 204 -0.92 -7.84 14.14
N ILE A 205 -1.43 -6.62 13.99
CA ILE A 205 -1.54 -5.60 15.03
C ILE A 205 -2.97 -5.62 15.51
N TYR A 206 -3.15 -5.87 16.80
CA TYR A 206 -4.46 -5.99 17.41
C TYR A 206 -4.71 -4.89 18.43
N GLN A 207 -5.79 -4.14 18.28
CA GLN A 207 -6.27 -3.24 19.32
C GLN A 207 -7.07 -4.04 20.35
N THR A 208 -6.81 -3.81 21.63
CA THR A 208 -7.49 -4.50 22.73
C THR A 208 -8.64 -3.64 23.24
N THR A 209 -9.87 -4.13 23.08
CA THR A 209 -11.09 -3.48 23.59
C THR A 209 -11.73 -4.39 24.64
N GLY A 210 -11.49 -4.10 25.91
CA GLY A 210 -11.91 -4.97 27.01
C GLY A 210 -11.21 -6.33 26.98
N SER A 211 -11.97 -7.41 26.84
CA SER A 211 -11.44 -8.79 26.71
C SER A 211 -11.28 -9.26 25.27
N SER A 212 -11.63 -8.43 24.30
CA SER A 212 -11.57 -8.75 22.87
C SER A 212 -10.39 -8.05 22.21
N ARG A 213 -9.91 -8.67 21.14
CA ARG A 213 -8.87 -8.13 20.27
C ARG A 213 -9.46 -7.92 18.89
N GLU A 214 -9.16 -6.77 18.31
CA GLU A 214 -9.62 -6.35 16.99
C GLU A 214 -8.41 -6.20 16.06
N LEU A 215 -8.45 -6.77 14.86
CA LEU A 215 -7.33 -6.70 13.92
C LEU A 215 -7.38 -5.34 13.23
N VAL A 216 -6.42 -4.46 13.52
CA VAL A 216 -6.41 -3.11 12.93
C VAL A 216 -5.31 -2.93 11.88
N GLY A 217 -4.38 -3.88 11.80
CA GLY A 217 -3.29 -3.83 10.84
C GLY A 217 -2.63 -5.17 10.58
N VAL A 218 -2.19 -5.36 9.34
CA VAL A 218 -1.47 -6.53 8.85
C VAL A 218 -0.14 -6.06 8.29
N VAL A 219 0.97 -6.44 8.91
CA VAL A 219 2.31 -6.11 8.43
C VAL A 219 2.87 -7.31 7.67
N VAL A 220 2.88 -7.22 6.34
CA VAL A 220 3.17 -8.35 5.45
C VAL A 220 4.66 -8.65 5.41
N GLY A 221 5.02 -9.93 5.52
CA GLY A 221 6.39 -10.43 5.42
C GLY A 221 7.32 -10.06 6.58
N VAL A 222 6.83 -9.32 7.59
CA VAL A 222 7.64 -8.85 8.72
C VAL A 222 7.20 -9.54 10.01
N SER A 223 8.16 -10.11 10.74
CA SER A 223 7.95 -10.59 12.11
C SER A 223 8.26 -9.49 13.12
N LEU A 224 7.23 -9.05 13.84
CA LEU A 224 7.32 -8.05 14.90
C LEU A 224 7.11 -8.73 16.26
N THR A 225 7.95 -8.40 17.23
CA THR A 225 7.98 -9.06 18.55
C THR A 225 7.59 -8.13 19.70
N ASP A 226 7.75 -6.83 19.51
CA ASP A 226 7.34 -5.78 20.45
C ASP A 226 7.02 -4.46 19.71
N LEU A 227 6.36 -3.54 20.42
CA LEU A 227 5.99 -2.22 19.91
C LEU A 227 7.05 -1.15 20.24
N SER A 228 8.29 -1.54 20.56
CA SER A 228 9.33 -0.61 21.03
C SER A 228 10.04 0.12 19.89
N THR A 229 10.00 -0.44 18.67
CA THR A 229 10.74 0.07 17.51
C THR A 229 9.82 0.17 16.30
N GLY A 230 9.83 1.33 15.64
CA GLY A 230 8.99 1.58 14.46
C GLY A 230 7.53 1.84 14.80
N PHE A 231 7.24 2.30 16.01
CA PHE A 231 5.90 2.66 16.47
C PHE A 231 5.90 4.02 17.15
N THR A 232 4.81 4.75 16.97
CA THR A 232 4.50 5.95 17.75
C THR A 232 3.06 5.88 18.22
N PHE A 233 2.79 6.46 19.39
CA PHE A 233 1.46 6.54 19.98
C PHE A 233 1.08 8.00 20.19
N VAL A 234 -0.15 8.37 19.84
CA VAL A 234 -0.64 9.76 19.85
C VAL A 234 -1.95 9.93 20.59
#